data_AF-A0A5Q0GSX2-F1
#
_entry.id   AF-A0A5Q0GSX2-F1
#
_cell.length_a   1.000
_cell.length_b   1.000
_cell.length_c   1.000
_cell.angle_alpha   90.00
_cell.angle_beta   90.00
_cell.angle_gamma   90.00
#
_symmetry.space_group_name_H-M   'P 1'
#
loop_
_entity.id
_entity.type
_entity.pdbx_description
1 polymer ?
#
loop_
_entity_poly.entity_id
_entity_poly.type
_entity_poly.pdbx_seq_one_letter_code
_entity_poly.pdbx_strand_id
1 'polypeptide(L)'
;MRNPSLQALFNANEAEFRNTLNLARSTFNHLGERGGHVEEFFRSFLERQLPRRLTVSQGEVIDVAGNRSAQADVLILNEDQPANMANSSSGLYIVEGVSAVGEVKSVLTKDALADTINKGRKLKRLRVREEPGSSMLAVGSDPRRFGACPPFFLFAYSSSISESALEELLGEAAYVPPAPGSHIDTTNDSALPPLDAIFILDEYSVLNY
;
A
#
# COMPACT_ATOMS: atom_id res chain seq x y z
N MET A 1 -16.62 36.72 7.47
CA MET A 1 -16.57 35.25 7.36
C MET A 1 -15.17 34.87 6.88
N ARG A 2 -14.49 33.92 7.53
CA ARG A 2 -13.17 33.45 7.08
C ARG A 2 -13.41 32.57 5.85
N ASN A 3 -12.83 32.91 4.69
CA ASN A 3 -12.95 32.05 3.52
C ASN A 3 -12.31 30.69 3.83
N PRO A 4 -13.01 29.57 3.58
CA PRO A 4 -12.37 28.26 3.70
C PRO A 4 -11.20 28.21 2.72
N SER A 5 -10.00 27.91 3.23
CA SER A 5 -8.82 27.67 2.40
C SER A 5 -8.54 26.17 2.34
N LEU A 6 -8.07 25.69 1.18
CA LEU A 6 -7.62 24.30 1.02
C LEU A 6 -6.55 23.95 2.06
N GLN A 7 -5.67 24.90 2.36
CA GLN A 7 -4.66 24.74 3.41
C GLN A 7 -5.28 24.52 4.79
N ALA A 8 -6.35 25.23 5.14
CA ALA A 8 -7.05 24.98 6.42
C ALA A 8 -7.70 23.59 6.46
N LEU A 9 -8.22 23.10 5.33
CA LEU A 9 -8.75 21.73 5.22
C LEU A 9 -7.65 20.68 5.43
N PHE A 10 -6.50 20.82 4.77
CA PHE A 10 -5.39 19.89 4.92
C PHE A 10 -4.83 19.89 6.34
N ASN A 11 -4.62 21.07 6.94
CA ASN A 11 -4.18 21.18 8.33
C ASN A 11 -5.20 20.54 9.31
N ALA A 12 -6.50 20.64 9.01
CA ALA A 12 -7.53 20.01 9.83
C ALA A 12 -7.49 18.47 9.73
N ASN A 13 -7.29 17.93 8.52
CA ASN A 13 -7.09 16.49 8.32
C ASN A 13 -5.83 16.01 9.06
N GLU A 14 -4.71 16.71 8.95
CA GLU A 14 -3.47 16.38 9.67
C GLU A 14 -3.68 16.39 11.20
N ALA A 15 -4.42 17.36 11.72
CA ALA A 15 -4.77 17.40 13.14
C ALA A 15 -5.64 16.19 13.54
N GLU A 16 -6.59 15.76 12.71
CA GLU A 16 -7.42 14.56 12.94
C GLU A 16 -6.54 13.30 13.07
N PHE A 17 -5.54 13.16 12.20
CA PHE A 17 -4.56 12.08 12.27
C PHE A 17 -3.80 12.12 13.60
N ARG A 18 -3.20 13.27 13.96
CA ARG A 18 -2.42 13.40 15.21
C ARG A 18 -3.28 13.12 16.44
N ASN A 19 -4.52 13.60 16.45
CA ASN A 19 -5.47 13.35 17.54
C ASN A 19 -5.81 11.87 17.68
N THR A 20 -6.04 11.18 16.57
CA THR A 20 -6.34 9.74 16.58
C THR A 20 -5.18 8.92 17.14
N LEU A 21 -3.93 9.24 16.74
CA LEU A 21 -2.76 8.57 17.29
C LEU A 21 -2.62 8.80 18.81
N ASN A 22 -2.85 10.03 19.27
CA ASN A 22 -2.79 10.36 20.70
C ASN A 22 -3.91 9.66 21.50
N LEU A 23 -5.12 9.58 20.94
CA LEU A 23 -6.24 8.85 21.52
C LEU A 23 -5.91 7.36 21.64
N ALA A 24 -5.38 6.75 20.59
CA ALA A 24 -4.99 5.35 20.60
C ALA A 24 -3.96 5.05 21.71
N ARG A 25 -2.92 5.90 21.82
CA ARG A 25 -1.86 5.77 22.84
C ARG A 25 -2.37 5.89 24.27
N SER A 26 -3.38 6.74 24.50
CA SER A 26 -3.93 6.99 25.84
C SER A 26 -5.06 6.03 26.24
N THR A 27 -5.76 5.42 25.27
CA THR A 27 -6.93 4.57 25.51
C THR A 27 -6.59 3.08 25.56
N PHE A 28 -5.70 2.61 24.67
CA PHE A 28 -5.38 1.19 24.56
C PHE A 28 -4.08 0.85 25.29
N ASN A 29 -4.07 -0.27 26.02
CA ASN A 29 -2.90 -0.73 26.76
C ASN A 29 -2.00 -1.62 25.92
N HIS A 30 -2.56 -2.41 25.00
CA HIS A 30 -1.81 -3.34 24.15
C HIS A 30 -1.37 -2.67 22.84
N LEU A 31 -0.12 -2.90 22.43
CA LEU A 31 0.45 -2.30 21.21
C LEU A 31 -0.32 -2.70 19.94
N GLY A 32 -0.84 -3.93 19.87
CA GLY A 32 -1.64 -4.38 18.73
C GLY A 32 -2.97 -3.64 18.59
N GLU A 33 -3.66 -3.35 19.70
CA GLU A 33 -4.91 -2.58 19.69
C GLU A 33 -4.66 -1.12 19.28
N ARG A 34 -3.53 -0.55 19.71
CA ARG A 34 -3.10 0.79 19.27
C ARG A 34 -2.88 0.84 17.76
N GLY A 35 -2.17 -0.15 17.22
CA GLY A 35 -1.94 -0.29 15.78
C GLY A 35 -3.25 -0.42 15.01
N GLY A 36 -4.09 -1.38 15.39
CA GLY A 36 -5.37 -1.63 14.73
C GLY A 36 -6.31 -0.43 14.72
N HIS A 37 -6.34 0.38 15.79
CA HIS A 37 -7.16 1.61 15.82
C HIS A 37 -6.68 2.66 14.80
N VAL A 38 -5.36 2.83 14.71
CA VAL A 38 -4.73 3.79 13.81
C VAL A 38 -4.86 3.34 12.35
N GLU A 39 -4.70 2.05 12.08
CA GLU A 39 -4.93 1.44 10.77
C GLU A 39 -6.39 1.58 10.31
N GLU A 40 -7.35 1.32 11.21
CA GLU A 40 -8.79 1.45 10.92
C GLU A 40 -9.19 2.89 10.61
N PHE A 41 -8.65 3.85 11.38
CA PHE A 41 -8.84 5.26 11.09
C PHE A 41 -8.29 5.63 9.71
N PHE A 42 -7.08 5.16 9.37
CA PHE A 42 -6.45 5.46 8.09
C PHE A 42 -7.29 4.91 6.91
N ARG A 43 -7.76 3.67 7.01
CA ARG A 43 -8.68 3.07 6.02
C ARG A 43 -9.96 3.89 5.88
N SER A 44 -10.58 4.24 7.01
CA SER A 44 -11.81 5.05 7.04
C SER A 44 -11.60 6.45 6.45
N PHE A 45 -10.43 7.05 6.66
CA PHE A 45 -10.08 8.33 6.05
C PHE A 45 -9.97 8.19 4.53
N LEU A 46 -9.24 7.19 4.03
CA LEU A 46 -9.11 6.94 2.60
C LEU A 46 -10.47 6.68 1.94
N GLU A 47 -11.35 5.89 2.55
CA GLU A 47 -12.70 5.62 2.05
C GLU A 47 -13.51 6.91 1.84
N ARG A 48 -13.33 7.92 2.70
CA ARG A 48 -13.99 9.24 2.56
C ARG A 48 -13.37 10.12 1.49
N GLN A 49 -12.07 9.96 1.20
CA GLN A 49 -11.34 10.83 0.26
C GLN A 49 -11.26 10.26 -1.16
N LEU A 50 -11.27 8.94 -1.31
CA LEU A 50 -11.11 8.29 -2.59
C LEU A 50 -12.40 8.34 -3.43
N PRO A 51 -12.30 8.25 -4.77
CA PRO A 51 -13.46 8.13 -5.64
C PRO A 51 -14.35 6.95 -5.23
N ARG A 52 -15.68 7.13 -5.27
CA ARG A 52 -16.69 6.15 -4.82
C ARG A 52 -16.62 4.76 -5.48
N ARG A 53 -15.92 4.63 -6.61
CA ARG A 53 -15.71 3.32 -7.28
C ARG A 53 -14.65 2.46 -6.60
N LEU A 54 -13.85 3.07 -5.71
CA LEU A 54 -12.84 2.37 -4.94
C LEU A 54 -13.39 2.05 -3.56
N THR A 55 -12.96 0.92 -3.02
CA THR A 55 -13.26 0.51 -1.64
C THR A 55 -11.96 0.20 -0.91
N VAL A 56 -11.91 0.49 0.38
CA VAL A 56 -10.73 0.27 1.22
C VAL A 56 -10.99 -0.86 2.20
N SER A 57 -10.08 -1.83 2.24
CA SER A 57 -10.13 -2.98 3.15
C SER A 57 -8.76 -3.28 3.75
N GLN A 58 -8.64 -4.39 4.49
CA GLN A 58 -7.39 -5.01 4.92
C GLN A 58 -7.39 -6.48 4.51
N GLY A 59 -6.22 -7.08 4.34
CA GLY A 59 -6.12 -8.52 4.11
C GLY A 59 -4.98 -8.99 3.23
N GLU A 60 -5.16 -10.17 2.64
CA GLU A 60 -4.18 -10.78 1.73
C GLU A 60 -4.59 -10.63 0.27
N VAL A 61 -3.59 -10.57 -0.61
CA VAL A 61 -3.75 -10.59 -2.06
C VAL A 61 -3.29 -11.95 -2.60
N ILE A 62 -4.04 -12.51 -3.55
CA ILE A 62 -3.72 -13.78 -4.23
C ILE A 62 -3.66 -13.58 -5.74
N ASP A 63 -2.72 -14.25 -6.41
CA ASP A 63 -2.66 -14.31 -7.87
C ASP A 63 -3.26 -15.61 -8.42
N VAL A 64 -3.39 -15.68 -9.75
CA VAL A 64 -3.93 -16.86 -10.45
C VAL A 64 -3.09 -18.13 -10.26
N ALA A 65 -1.80 -18.00 -9.92
CA ALA A 65 -0.89 -19.11 -9.64
C ALA A 65 -0.99 -19.59 -8.19
N GLY A 66 -1.81 -18.94 -7.36
CA GLY A 66 -2.03 -19.26 -5.95
C GLY A 66 -0.98 -18.69 -5.00
N ASN A 67 -0.08 -17.82 -5.47
CA ASN A 67 0.84 -17.10 -4.61
C ASN A 67 0.08 -16.06 -3.79
N ARG A 68 0.55 -15.78 -2.56
CA ARG A 68 -0.09 -14.82 -1.65
C ARG A 68 0.87 -13.76 -1.15
N SER A 69 0.35 -12.55 -0.93
CA SER A 69 1.04 -11.50 -0.18
C SER A 69 1.08 -11.82 1.32
N ALA A 70 1.78 -10.99 2.10
CA ALA A 70 1.50 -10.91 3.53
C ALA A 70 0.16 -10.16 3.77
N GLN A 71 -0.38 -10.23 4.98
CA GLN A 71 -1.49 -9.38 5.39
C GLN A 71 -1.06 -7.89 5.31
N ALA A 72 -1.87 -7.12 4.60
CA ALA A 72 -1.72 -5.69 4.41
C ALA A 72 -2.74 -4.92 5.25
N ASP A 73 -2.29 -3.80 5.81
CA ASP A 73 -3.13 -2.92 6.63
C ASP A 73 -4.15 -2.18 5.75
N VAL A 74 -3.83 -1.94 4.47
CA VAL A 74 -4.67 -1.21 3.53
C VAL A 74 -4.66 -1.92 2.18
N LEU A 75 -5.85 -2.18 1.64
CA LEU A 75 -6.08 -2.61 0.27
C LEU A 75 -7.07 -1.64 -0.37
N ILE A 76 -6.65 -0.94 -1.43
CA ILE A 76 -7.53 -0.12 -2.25
C ILE A 76 -8.00 -1.00 -3.40
N LEU A 77 -9.29 -1.29 -3.44
CA LEU A 77 -9.93 -2.22 -4.36
C LEU A 77 -10.68 -1.46 -5.45
N ASN A 78 -10.69 -1.99 -6.67
CA ASN A 78 -11.48 -1.46 -7.79
C ASN A 78 -12.71 -2.35 -8.07
N GLU A 79 -13.47 -1.97 -9.10
CA GLU A 79 -14.68 -2.65 -9.56
C GLU A 79 -14.46 -4.09 -10.07
N ASP A 80 -13.23 -4.51 -10.33
CA ASP A 80 -12.91 -5.86 -10.80
C ASP A 80 -12.88 -6.90 -9.66
N GLN A 81 -12.94 -6.47 -8.39
CA GLN A 81 -13.06 -7.41 -7.28
C GLN A 81 -14.41 -8.14 -7.28
N PRO A 82 -14.42 -9.49 -7.22
CA PRO A 82 -15.66 -10.25 -7.07
C PRO A 82 -16.35 -9.94 -5.73
N ALA A 83 -17.65 -9.65 -5.79
CA ALA A 83 -18.46 -9.23 -4.63
C ALA A 83 -18.51 -10.26 -3.48
N ASN A 84 -18.20 -11.54 -3.73
CA ASN A 84 -18.27 -12.64 -2.78
C ASN A 84 -16.93 -12.98 -2.09
N MET A 85 -15.85 -12.24 -2.37
CA MET A 85 -14.51 -12.52 -1.81
C MET A 85 -14.28 -11.90 -0.42
N ALA A 86 -15.19 -11.04 0.07
CA ALA A 86 -15.11 -10.40 1.38
C ALA A 86 -15.49 -11.30 2.58
N ASN A 87 -15.35 -12.63 2.45
CA ASN A 87 -15.86 -13.60 3.41
C ASN A 87 -14.77 -14.17 4.33
N SER A 88 -14.27 -13.36 5.26
CA SER A 88 -13.76 -13.75 6.60
C SER A 88 -13.02 -12.56 7.24
N SER A 89 -12.77 -12.64 8.55
CA SER A 89 -12.21 -11.57 9.40
C SER A 89 -10.87 -10.96 8.97
N SER A 90 -10.24 -11.49 7.91
CA SER A 90 -8.99 -10.97 7.36
C SER A 90 -8.96 -10.76 5.85
N GLY A 91 -10.02 -11.07 5.08
CA GLY A 91 -10.13 -10.80 3.63
C GLY A 91 -9.09 -11.47 2.70
N LEU A 92 -9.53 -12.03 1.56
CA LEU A 92 -8.63 -12.51 0.51
C LEU A 92 -9.09 -11.95 -0.84
N TYR A 93 -8.20 -11.28 -1.56
CA TYR A 93 -8.53 -10.48 -2.74
C TYR A 93 -7.69 -10.87 -3.94
N ILE A 94 -8.27 -10.90 -5.15
CA ILE A 94 -7.52 -11.20 -6.37
C ILE A 94 -6.64 -10.01 -6.78
N VAL A 95 -5.43 -10.23 -7.27
CA VAL A 95 -4.47 -9.15 -7.58
C VAL A 95 -5.00 -8.18 -8.65
N GLU A 96 -5.81 -8.66 -9.59
CA GLU A 96 -6.45 -7.86 -10.66
C GLU A 96 -7.37 -6.76 -10.08
N GLY A 97 -8.08 -7.07 -9.00
CA GLY A 97 -9.01 -6.15 -8.38
C GLY A 97 -8.38 -5.19 -7.37
N VAL A 98 -7.04 -5.19 -7.25
CA VAL A 98 -6.31 -4.34 -6.30
C VAL A 98 -5.68 -3.18 -7.04
N SER A 99 -6.07 -1.96 -6.69
CA SER A 99 -5.49 -0.71 -7.24
C SER A 99 -4.22 -0.29 -6.51
N ALA A 100 -4.11 -0.54 -5.20
CA ALA A 100 -2.92 -0.27 -4.41
C ALA A 100 -2.96 -1.05 -3.08
N VAL A 101 -1.78 -1.29 -2.52
CA VAL A 101 -1.60 -1.93 -1.21
C VAL A 101 -0.84 -0.95 -0.30
N GLY A 102 -1.18 -0.92 0.99
CA GLY A 102 -0.59 0.00 1.94
C GLY A 102 -0.25 -0.64 3.28
N GLU A 103 0.80 -0.13 3.91
CA GLU A 103 1.21 -0.43 5.29
C GLU A 103 1.16 0.86 6.14
N VAL A 104 0.69 0.76 7.37
CA VAL A 104 0.54 1.91 8.29
C VAL A 104 1.42 1.71 9.53
N LYS A 105 2.20 2.74 9.87
CA LYS A 105 3.06 2.73 11.06
C LYS A 105 2.85 3.98 11.93
N SER A 106 2.74 3.79 13.24
CA SER A 106 2.77 4.92 14.18
C SER A 106 4.12 5.63 14.18
N VAL A 107 5.21 4.87 14.11
CA VAL A 107 6.59 5.38 14.00
C VAL A 107 7.36 4.49 13.03
N LEU A 108 7.96 5.06 11.99
CA LEU A 108 8.82 4.33 11.08
C LEU A 108 10.21 4.16 11.68
N THR A 109 10.55 2.92 12.05
CA THR A 109 11.88 2.51 12.50
C THR A 109 12.59 1.69 11.42
N LYS A 110 13.90 1.49 11.53
CA LYS A 110 14.66 0.66 10.58
C LYS A 110 14.10 -0.76 10.48
N ASP A 111 13.74 -1.36 11.62
CA ASP A 111 13.16 -2.70 11.67
C ASP A 111 11.77 -2.73 11.01
N ALA A 112 10.93 -1.71 11.26
CA ALA A 112 9.62 -1.59 10.63
C ALA A 112 9.73 -1.40 9.11
N LEU A 113 10.72 -0.63 8.65
CA LEU A 113 11.02 -0.47 7.23
C LEU A 113 11.47 -1.80 6.61
N ALA A 114 12.39 -2.52 7.25
CA ALA A 114 12.86 -3.81 6.77
C ALA A 114 11.73 -4.84 6.68
N ASP A 115 10.84 -4.90 7.69
CA ASP A 115 9.63 -5.73 7.66
C ASP A 115 8.71 -5.35 6.49
N THR A 116 8.45 -4.05 6.31
CA THR A 116 7.64 -3.53 5.21
C THR A 116 8.24 -3.91 3.85
N ILE A 117 9.54 -3.73 3.66
CA ILE A 117 10.23 -4.14 2.43
C ILE A 117 10.05 -5.64 2.19
N ASN A 118 10.11 -6.48 3.23
CA ASN A 118 9.88 -7.92 3.09
C ASN A 118 8.42 -8.26 2.73
N LYS A 119 7.43 -7.56 3.27
CA LYS A 119 6.02 -7.67 2.84
C LYS A 119 5.86 -7.26 1.36
N GLY A 120 6.49 -6.15 0.98
CA GLY A 120 6.54 -5.65 -0.38
C GLY A 120 7.17 -6.64 -1.35
N ARG A 121 8.27 -7.31 -0.96
CA ARG A 121 8.86 -8.41 -1.75
C ARG A 121 7.90 -9.56 -1.99
N LYS A 122 7.06 -9.92 -1.03
CA LYS A 122 6.05 -10.97 -1.22
C LYS A 122 4.96 -10.50 -2.18
N LEU A 123 4.48 -9.28 -2.02
CA LEU A 123 3.47 -8.69 -2.92
C LEU A 123 3.98 -8.57 -4.36
N LYS A 124 5.18 -8.02 -4.55
CA LYS A 124 5.78 -7.79 -5.88
C LYS A 124 6.19 -9.06 -6.62
N ARG A 125 6.01 -10.24 -6.01
CA ARG A 125 6.09 -11.54 -6.70
C ARG A 125 4.78 -11.95 -7.35
N LEU A 126 3.64 -11.40 -6.91
CA LEU A 126 2.34 -11.63 -7.52
C LEU A 126 2.30 -11.01 -8.92
N ARG A 127 1.50 -11.58 -9.81
CA ARG A 127 1.31 -11.05 -11.15
C ARG A 127 -0.17 -10.95 -11.51
N VAL A 128 -0.54 -9.77 -11.99
CA VAL A 128 -1.80 -9.56 -12.70
C VAL A 128 -1.75 -10.38 -13.98
N ARG A 129 -2.76 -11.21 -14.21
CA ARG A 129 -2.84 -12.02 -15.42
C ARG A 129 -3.39 -11.18 -16.57
N GLU A 130 -2.63 -11.07 -17.64
CA GLU A 130 -3.16 -10.65 -18.93
C GLU A 130 -3.83 -11.85 -19.61
N GLU A 131 -5.09 -11.71 -20.01
CA GLU A 131 -5.78 -12.77 -20.75
C GLU A 131 -5.19 -12.90 -22.17
N PRO A 132 -4.91 -14.13 -22.65
CA PRO A 132 -4.40 -14.34 -24.00
C PRO A 132 -5.24 -13.63 -25.07
N GLY A 133 -4.59 -12.83 -25.90
CA GLY A 133 -5.24 -12.00 -26.93
C GLY A 133 -5.59 -10.58 -26.49
N SER A 134 -5.34 -10.22 -25.22
CA SER A 134 -5.40 -8.82 -24.76
C SER A 134 -4.19 -8.04 -25.24
N SER A 135 -4.34 -6.74 -25.48
CA SER A 135 -3.22 -5.86 -25.83
C SER A 135 -3.27 -4.60 -24.97
N MET A 136 -2.20 -4.33 -24.24
CA MET A 136 -2.04 -3.10 -23.48
C MET A 136 -1.36 -2.03 -24.36
N LEU A 137 -2.08 -0.93 -24.62
CA LEU A 137 -1.49 0.25 -25.26
C LEU A 137 -0.97 1.19 -24.17
N ALA A 138 0.33 1.16 -23.92
CA ALA A 138 0.98 2.00 -22.93
C ALA A 138 2.38 2.43 -23.38
N VAL A 139 2.88 3.51 -22.77
CA VAL A 139 4.14 4.13 -23.17
C VAL A 139 5.30 3.39 -22.52
N GLY A 140 6.27 2.92 -23.32
CA GLY A 140 7.58 2.49 -22.84
C GLY A 140 7.56 1.52 -21.64
N SER A 141 7.98 2.01 -20.47
CA SER A 141 8.09 1.24 -19.22
C SER A 141 6.79 1.15 -18.40
N ASP A 142 5.71 1.80 -18.80
CA ASP A 142 4.47 1.87 -18.01
C ASP A 142 3.79 0.51 -17.78
N PRO A 143 3.69 -0.41 -18.76
CA PRO A 143 3.16 -1.76 -18.51
C PRO A 143 3.91 -2.50 -17.40
N ARG A 144 5.22 -2.23 -17.29
CA ARG A 144 6.09 -2.83 -16.28
C ARG A 144 5.80 -2.28 -14.91
N ARG A 145 5.73 -0.94 -14.80
CA ARG A 145 5.59 -0.24 -13.51
C ARG A 145 4.18 -0.32 -12.93
N PHE A 146 3.17 -0.26 -13.79
CA PHE A 146 1.77 -0.10 -13.36
C PHE A 146 0.86 -1.26 -13.75
N GLY A 147 1.28 -2.10 -14.70
CA GLY A 147 0.47 -3.23 -15.18
C GLY A 147 0.78 -4.57 -14.52
N ALA A 148 2.02 -4.79 -14.06
CA ALA A 148 2.45 -6.11 -13.60
C ALA A 148 1.94 -6.50 -12.20
N CYS A 149 1.92 -5.54 -11.28
CA CYS A 149 1.55 -5.73 -9.87
C CYS A 149 1.12 -4.37 -9.29
N PRO A 150 0.13 -4.31 -8.38
CA PRO A 150 -0.27 -3.06 -7.75
C PRO A 150 0.90 -2.35 -7.05
N PRO A 151 0.88 -1.00 -6.98
CA PRO A 151 1.80 -0.24 -6.17
C PRO A 151 1.61 -0.55 -4.68
N PHE A 152 2.71 -0.54 -3.94
CA PHE A 152 2.80 -0.72 -2.51
C PHE A 152 3.34 0.54 -1.87
N PHE A 153 2.61 1.12 -0.93
CA PHE A 153 3.02 2.31 -0.20
C PHE A 153 3.11 2.07 1.30
N LEU A 154 3.94 2.87 1.97
CA LEU A 154 3.97 2.95 3.42
C LEU A 154 3.53 4.35 3.86
N PHE A 155 2.63 4.42 4.84
CA PHE A 155 2.31 5.63 5.55
C PHE A 155 2.80 5.54 6.99
N ALA A 156 3.48 6.58 7.48
CA ALA A 156 3.83 6.68 8.87
C ALA A 156 3.50 8.06 9.46
N TYR A 157 3.08 8.07 10.73
CA TYR A 157 2.77 9.32 11.45
C TYR A 157 4.02 10.12 11.86
N SER A 158 5.16 9.45 11.94
CA SER A 158 6.47 10.03 12.25
C SER A 158 7.56 9.03 11.86
N SER A 159 8.78 9.52 11.67
CA SER A 159 9.94 8.68 11.39
C SER A 159 11.03 8.84 12.43
N SER A 160 11.71 7.74 12.79
CA SER A 160 12.99 7.79 13.52
C SER A 160 14.20 7.72 12.56
N ILE A 161 13.95 7.70 11.26
CA ILE A 161 14.94 7.62 10.18
C ILE A 161 14.97 8.97 9.47
N SER A 162 16.16 9.51 9.20
CA SER A 162 16.31 10.72 8.39
C SER A 162 15.95 10.45 6.92
N GLU A 163 15.52 11.48 6.21
CA GLU A 163 15.18 11.40 4.78
C GLU A 163 16.32 10.79 3.95
N SER A 164 17.54 11.30 4.11
CA SER A 164 18.72 10.79 3.39
C SER A 164 19.03 9.32 3.66
N ALA A 165 18.85 8.86 4.90
CA ALA A 165 19.08 7.46 5.26
C ALA A 165 17.95 6.56 4.73
N LEU A 166 16.73 7.10 4.59
CA LEU A 166 15.62 6.38 4.01
C LEU A 166 15.83 6.18 2.50
N GLU A 167 16.30 7.21 1.80
CA GLU A 167 16.66 7.13 0.37
C GLU A 167 17.78 6.10 0.12
N GLU A 168 18.83 6.10 0.95
CA GLU A 168 19.92 5.14 0.87
C GLU A 168 19.41 3.69 1.07
N LEU A 169 18.61 3.46 2.12
CA LEU A 169 18.04 2.14 2.41
C LEU A 169 17.10 1.63 1.31
N LEU A 170 16.35 2.54 0.66
CA LEU A 170 15.51 2.20 -0.49
C LEU A 170 16.33 1.92 -1.75
N GLY A 171 17.40 2.68 -1.97
CA GLY A 171 18.32 2.47 -3.09
C GLY A 171 19.08 1.13 -3.03
N GLU A 172 19.37 0.66 -1.82
CA GLU A 172 19.98 -0.67 -1.58
C GLU A 172 19.00 -1.83 -1.69
N ALA A 173 17.69 -1.56 -1.65
CA ALA A 173 16.68 -2.60 -1.66
C ALA A 173 16.59 -3.28 -3.03
N ALA A 174 17.08 -4.53 -3.10
CA ALA A 174 17.06 -5.31 -4.33
C ALA A 174 15.65 -5.41 -4.95
N TYR A 175 15.58 -5.18 -6.26
CA TYR A 175 14.39 -5.33 -7.07
C TYR A 175 13.90 -6.79 -7.06
N VAL A 176 12.59 -6.95 -7.21
CA VAL A 176 11.88 -8.19 -6.95
C VAL A 176 11.43 -8.80 -8.27
N PRO A 177 12.01 -9.94 -8.69
CA PRO A 177 11.53 -10.65 -9.86
C PRO A 177 10.16 -11.32 -9.57
N PRO A 178 9.40 -11.66 -10.61
CA PRO A 178 8.18 -12.45 -10.49
C PRO A 178 8.39 -13.80 -9.78
N ALA A 179 7.31 -14.37 -9.26
CA ALA A 179 7.33 -15.75 -8.78
C ALA A 179 7.60 -16.73 -9.94
N PRO A 180 8.42 -17.78 -9.75
CA PRO A 180 8.62 -18.81 -10.76
C PRO A 180 7.28 -19.43 -11.19
N GLY A 181 7.04 -19.52 -12.50
CA GLY A 181 5.79 -20.09 -13.04
C GLY A 181 4.58 -19.16 -13.01
N SER A 182 4.72 -17.89 -12.57
CA SER A 182 3.68 -16.86 -12.71
C SER A 182 3.58 -16.24 -14.11
N HIS A 183 4.40 -16.74 -15.06
CA HIS A 183 4.46 -16.27 -16.44
C HIS A 183 3.52 -17.06 -17.33
N ILE A 184 2.55 -16.38 -17.95
CA ILE A 184 1.78 -16.93 -19.07
C ILE A 184 2.25 -16.32 -20.40
N ASP A 185 2.80 -15.09 -20.38
CA ASP A 185 3.40 -14.47 -21.56
C ASP A 185 4.62 -13.60 -21.23
N THR A 186 5.62 -13.61 -22.11
CA THR A 186 7.03 -13.26 -21.84
C THR A 186 7.35 -11.75 -21.82
N THR A 187 6.34 -10.88 -21.85
CA THR A 187 6.54 -9.44 -22.07
C THR A 187 6.74 -8.63 -20.79
N ASN A 188 6.39 -9.16 -19.60
CA ASN A 188 6.36 -8.41 -18.34
C ASN A 188 7.22 -9.01 -17.20
N ASP A 189 8.43 -9.46 -17.54
CA ASP A 189 9.41 -10.10 -16.64
C ASP A 189 10.32 -9.10 -15.87
N SER A 190 9.90 -7.84 -15.77
CA SER A 190 10.69 -6.83 -15.07
C SER A 190 10.61 -6.99 -13.56
N ALA A 191 11.79 -6.99 -12.93
CA ALA A 191 11.88 -6.86 -11.48
C ALA A 191 11.34 -5.49 -11.04
N LEU A 192 10.63 -5.46 -9.91
CA LEU A 192 9.96 -4.27 -9.37
C LEU A 192 10.59 -3.83 -8.06
N PRO A 193 10.61 -2.52 -7.73
CA PRO A 193 11.02 -2.09 -6.40
C PRO A 193 10.06 -2.71 -5.37
N PRO A 194 10.55 -3.12 -4.19
CA PRO A 194 9.70 -3.73 -3.17
C PRO A 194 8.72 -2.74 -2.55
N LEU A 195 8.94 -1.43 -2.67
CA LEU A 195 8.11 -0.37 -2.12
C LEU A 195 8.15 0.83 -3.07
N ASP A 196 6.98 1.32 -3.48
CA ASP A 196 6.81 2.35 -4.51
C ASP A 196 6.68 3.76 -3.91
N ALA A 197 6.23 3.88 -2.66
CA ALA A 197 6.11 5.17 -1.99
C ALA A 197 6.22 5.06 -0.47
N ILE A 198 6.78 6.09 0.15
CA ILE A 198 6.74 6.31 1.60
C ILE A 198 6.21 7.72 1.86
N PHE A 199 5.24 7.84 2.76
CA PHE A 199 4.67 9.09 3.21
C PHE A 199 4.86 9.23 4.73
N ILE A 200 5.60 10.25 5.15
CA ILE A 200 5.73 10.64 6.56
C ILE A 200 4.84 11.87 6.79
N LEU A 201 3.85 11.72 7.67
CA LEU A 201 2.83 12.75 7.93
C LEU A 201 3.48 14.09 8.30
N ASP A 202 3.21 15.13 7.49
CA ASP A 202 3.65 16.51 7.75
C ASP A 202 5.19 16.65 7.86
N GLU A 203 5.92 15.75 7.21
CA GLU A 203 7.38 15.81 7.11
C GLU A 203 7.83 15.77 5.64
N TYR A 204 7.77 14.60 5.00
CA TYR A 204 8.24 14.39 3.62
C TYR A 204 7.67 13.10 3.01
N SER A 205 7.88 12.93 1.71
CA SER A 205 7.50 11.72 0.98
C SER A 205 8.58 11.30 -0.01
N VAL A 206 8.82 10.00 -0.12
CA VAL A 206 9.76 9.42 -1.11
C VAL A 206 8.95 8.58 -2.09
N LEU A 207 9.14 8.80 -3.39
CA LEU A 207 8.53 8.03 -4.48
C LEU A 207 9.61 7.22 -5.21
N ASN A 208 9.34 5.95 -5.48
CA ASN A 208 10.30 4.99 -6.02
C ASN A 208 9.68 4.23 -7.21
N TYR A 209 9.74 4.85 -8.40
CA TYR A 209 9.20 4.31 -9.65
C TYR A 209 10.29 4.07 -10.70
#